data_AF-A0AAV1E7H8-F1
#
_entry.id   AF-A0AAV1E7H8-F1
#
_cell.length_a   1.000
_cell.length_b   1.000
_cell.length_c   1.000
_cell.angle_alpha   90.00
_cell.angle_beta   90.00
_cell.angle_gamma   90.00
#
_symmetry.space_group_name_H-M   'P 1'
#
loop_
_entity.id
_entity.type
_entity.pdbx_description
1 polymer ?
#
loop_
_entity_poly.entity_id
_entity_poly.type
_entity_poly.pdbx_seq_one_letter_code
_entity_poly.pdbx_strand_id
1 'polypeptide(L)'
;MRLHVTTTLLLMVALLCSCSTVANSDPDTDINSEGCSPATYSDDDPYGDVVNEALHEVLSVTPHDPKFVHNTIINGDVDNGHFNVFAHGDCNANLSADDCTTCMEAAYNDIITLCNNHFGGIIGMVDCSIYYVVQFNTS
;
A
#
# COMPACT_ATOMS: atom_id res chain seq x y z
N MET A 1 34.90 2.35 48.73
CA MET A 1 33.43 2.15 48.58
C MET A 1 32.81 3.00 47.45
N ARG A 2 33.13 4.29 47.32
CA ARG A 2 32.53 5.18 46.28
C ARG A 2 32.86 4.82 44.82
N LEU A 3 34.07 4.34 44.54
CA LEU A 3 34.50 3.96 43.17
C LEU A 3 33.74 2.74 42.61
N HIS A 4 33.34 1.80 43.48
CA HIS A 4 32.59 0.60 43.06
C HIS A 4 31.13 0.93 42.68
N VAL A 5 30.54 1.96 43.28
CA VAL A 5 29.17 2.41 43.02
C VAL A 5 29.06 3.11 41.65
N THR A 6 30.09 3.87 41.27
CA THR A 6 30.13 4.52 39.94
C THR A 6 30.30 3.52 38.80
N THR A 7 31.12 2.49 38.97
CA THR A 7 31.33 1.46 37.94
C THR A 7 30.09 0.59 37.74
N THR A 8 29.40 0.24 38.84
CA THR A 8 28.13 -0.52 38.78
C THR A 8 27.01 0.29 38.12
N LEU A 9 26.93 1.60 38.40
CA LEU A 9 25.96 2.48 37.75
C LEU A 9 26.20 2.62 36.23
N LEU A 10 27.46 2.73 35.80
CA LEU A 10 27.85 2.79 34.38
C LEU A 10 27.51 1.50 33.62
N LEU A 11 27.72 0.34 34.24
CA LEU A 11 27.36 -0.97 33.65
C LEU A 11 25.84 -1.14 33.47
N MET A 12 25.04 -0.64 34.42
CA MET A 12 23.57 -0.71 34.35
C MET A 12 23.01 0.18 33.23
N VAL A 13 23.57 1.38 33.03
CA VAL A 13 23.17 2.29 31.93
C VAL A 13 23.56 1.72 30.56
N ALA A 14 24.73 1.09 30.45
CA ALA A 14 25.15 0.42 29.21
C ALA A 14 24.23 -0.77 28.86
N LEU A 15 23.77 -1.53 29.87
CA LEU A 15 22.80 -2.63 29.67
C LEU A 15 21.43 -2.12 29.21
N LEU A 16 20.96 -1.00 29.76
CA LEU A 16 19.69 -0.34 29.37
C LEU A 16 19.74 0.27 27.96
N CYS A 17 20.93 0.65 27.46
CA CYS A 17 21.14 1.12 26.09
C CYS A 17 21.19 -0.01 25.04
N SER A 18 21.21 -1.28 25.45
CA SER A 18 21.45 -2.41 24.55
C SER A 18 20.17 -3.03 23.95
N CYS A 19 18.98 -2.51 24.25
CA CYS A 19 17.70 -3.11 23.82
C CYS A 19 16.72 -2.08 23.26
N SER A 20 17.18 -1.26 22.31
CA SER A 20 16.30 -0.47 21.45
C SER A 20 16.10 -1.16 20.09
N THR A 21 15.99 -2.49 20.06
CA THR A 21 15.39 -3.14 18.90
C THR A 21 13.90 -2.89 19.02
N VAL A 22 13.37 -1.94 18.23
CA VAL A 22 11.93 -1.91 17.98
C VAL A 22 11.62 -3.25 17.32
N ALA A 23 10.95 -4.15 18.04
CA ALA A 23 10.36 -5.32 17.42
C ALA A 23 9.17 -4.80 16.62
N ASN A 24 9.39 -4.50 15.33
CA ASN A 24 8.27 -4.33 14.41
C ASN A 24 7.65 -5.73 14.23
N SER A 25 6.36 -5.84 14.52
CA SER A 25 5.58 -6.98 14.03
C SER A 25 5.41 -6.84 12.52
N ASP A 26 5.42 -7.96 11.80
CA ASP A 26 5.02 -7.98 10.39
C ASP A 26 3.62 -7.35 10.23
N PRO A 27 3.33 -6.66 9.11
CA PRO A 27 2.01 -6.09 8.86
C PRO A 27 0.94 -7.19 8.78
N ASP A 28 -0.25 -6.90 9.30
CA ASP A 28 -1.40 -7.80 9.22
C ASP A 28 -2.05 -7.69 7.84
N THR A 29 -1.87 -8.75 7.06
CA THR A 29 -2.34 -8.89 5.67
C THR A 29 -3.62 -9.71 5.56
N ASP A 30 -4.31 -9.99 6.67
CA ASP A 30 -5.62 -10.66 6.62
C ASP A 30 -6.63 -9.76 5.88
N ILE A 31 -7.25 -10.31 4.84
CA ILE A 31 -8.26 -9.60 4.04
C ILE A 31 -9.51 -9.35 4.90
N ASN A 32 -9.92 -8.10 5.03
CA ASN A 32 -11.15 -7.67 5.71
C ASN A 32 -12.22 -7.11 4.76
N SER A 33 -11.84 -6.77 3.53
CA SER A 33 -12.74 -6.25 2.50
C SER A 33 -12.20 -6.59 1.11
N GLU A 34 -13.03 -7.17 0.26
CA GLU A 34 -12.68 -7.44 -1.14
C GLU A 34 -13.90 -7.19 -2.03
N GLY A 35 -13.67 -6.75 -3.26
CA GLY A 35 -14.76 -6.58 -4.20
C GLY A 35 -14.29 -6.09 -5.56
N CYS A 36 -14.89 -6.65 -6.61
CA CYS A 36 -14.65 -6.24 -7.99
C CYS A 36 -15.95 -5.70 -8.59
N SER A 37 -15.82 -4.72 -9.47
CA SER A 37 -16.96 -4.18 -10.20
C SER A 37 -17.61 -5.26 -11.09
N PRO A 38 -18.93 -5.26 -11.31
CA PRO A 38 -19.57 -6.30 -12.13
C PRO A 38 -19.25 -6.20 -13.63
N ALA A 39 -18.75 -5.05 -14.08
CA ALA A 39 -18.38 -4.82 -15.47
C ALA A 39 -16.91 -5.17 -15.70
N THR A 40 -16.65 -5.84 -16.83
CA THR A 40 -15.32 -6.30 -17.22
C THR A 40 -14.90 -5.76 -18.58
N TYR A 41 -13.59 -5.66 -18.81
CA TYR A 41 -12.96 -5.39 -20.11
C TYR A 41 -12.31 -6.66 -20.68
N SER A 42 -11.88 -6.62 -21.95
CA SER A 42 -11.17 -7.73 -22.61
C SER A 42 -9.67 -7.72 -22.30
N ASP A 43 -8.99 -8.87 -22.36
CA ASP A 43 -7.55 -8.99 -22.09
C ASP A 43 -6.67 -7.97 -22.86
N ASP A 44 -7.04 -7.64 -24.10
CA ASP A 44 -6.31 -6.71 -24.97
C ASP A 44 -6.83 -5.24 -24.88
N ASP A 45 -7.67 -4.92 -23.89
CA ASP A 45 -8.19 -3.56 -23.72
C ASP A 45 -7.09 -2.63 -23.17
N PRO A 46 -6.80 -1.48 -23.82
CA PRO A 46 -5.82 -0.49 -23.33
C PRO A 46 -6.09 0.00 -21.90
N TYR A 47 -7.31 -0.15 -21.40
CA TYR A 47 -7.65 0.12 -20.00
C TYR A 47 -6.80 -0.71 -19.02
N GLY A 48 -6.48 -1.97 -19.35
CA GLY A 48 -5.67 -2.84 -18.49
C GLY A 48 -4.26 -2.30 -18.25
N ASP A 49 -3.62 -1.73 -19.27
CA ASP A 49 -2.29 -1.12 -19.14
C ASP A 49 -2.32 0.09 -18.20
N VAL A 50 -3.35 0.92 -18.32
CA VAL A 50 -3.54 2.12 -17.49
C VAL A 50 -3.86 1.75 -16.04
N VAL A 51 -4.62 0.68 -15.80
CA VAL A 51 -4.83 0.12 -14.45
C VAL A 51 -3.52 -0.35 -13.84
N ASN A 52 -2.71 -1.09 -14.60
CA ASN A 52 -1.43 -1.60 -14.10
C ASN A 52 -0.45 -0.45 -13.77
N GLU A 53 -0.43 0.61 -14.57
CA GLU A 53 0.34 1.83 -14.29
C GLU A 53 -0.14 2.49 -12.99
N ALA A 54 -1.45 2.71 -12.84
CA ALA A 54 -2.02 3.35 -11.65
C ALA A 54 -1.76 2.54 -10.37
N LEU A 55 -1.91 1.21 -10.42
CA LEU A 55 -1.66 0.31 -9.29
C LEU A 55 -0.18 0.27 -8.91
N HIS A 56 0.74 0.24 -9.89
CA HIS A 56 2.19 0.30 -9.62
C HIS A 56 2.61 1.63 -8.99
N GLU A 57 2.01 2.76 -9.40
CA GLU A 57 2.31 4.04 -8.78
C GLU A 57 1.86 4.05 -7.31
N VAL A 58 0.63 3.61 -7.04
CA VAL A 58 0.10 3.51 -5.67
C VAL A 58 0.95 2.57 -4.82
N LEU A 59 1.32 1.41 -5.33
CA LEU A 59 2.24 0.47 -4.67
C LEU A 59 3.57 1.13 -4.30
N SER A 60 4.17 1.89 -5.23
CA SER A 60 5.49 2.48 -5.05
C SER A 60 5.48 3.71 -4.13
N VAL A 61 4.43 4.53 -4.18
CA VAL A 61 4.43 5.86 -3.54
C VAL A 61 3.84 5.82 -2.14
N THR A 62 2.80 5.01 -1.90
CA THR A 62 2.10 4.95 -0.60
C THR A 62 3.03 4.75 0.61
N PRO A 63 4.02 3.82 0.58
CA PRO A 63 4.91 3.59 1.73
C PRO A 63 5.85 4.77 2.06
N HIS A 64 6.01 5.69 1.10
CA HIS A 64 6.91 6.83 1.22
C HIS A 64 6.15 8.15 1.42
N ASP A 65 4.81 8.15 1.32
CA ASP A 65 4.02 9.32 1.63
C ASP A 65 4.03 9.56 3.17
N PRO A 66 4.27 10.79 3.65
CA PRO A 66 4.28 11.10 5.09
C PRO A 66 2.99 10.75 5.83
N LYS A 67 1.87 10.60 5.12
CA LYS A 67 0.56 10.19 5.66
C LYS A 67 0.26 8.71 5.42
N PHE A 68 1.14 7.99 4.72
CA PHE A 68 0.89 6.63 4.27
C PHE A 68 -0.36 6.51 3.40
N VAL A 69 -0.66 7.54 2.61
CA VAL A 69 -1.83 7.58 1.72
C VAL A 69 -1.42 8.20 0.39
N HIS A 70 -1.67 7.51 -0.73
CA HIS A 70 -1.45 8.06 -2.07
C HIS A 70 -2.73 7.97 -2.92
N ASN A 71 -2.92 8.97 -3.78
CA ASN A 71 -3.97 8.96 -4.81
C ASN A 71 -3.33 9.32 -6.14
N THR A 72 -3.65 8.57 -7.19
CA THR A 72 -3.23 8.90 -8.56
C THR A 72 -4.41 8.85 -9.53
N ILE A 73 -4.28 9.60 -10.63
CA ILE A 73 -5.15 9.53 -11.79
C ILE A 73 -4.24 9.36 -13.00
N ILE A 74 -4.37 8.22 -13.69
CA ILE A 74 -3.70 7.96 -14.97
C ILE A 74 -4.73 8.11 -16.08
N ASN A 75 -4.37 8.87 -17.12
CA ASN A 75 -5.22 9.09 -18.28
C ASN A 75 -4.88 8.07 -19.36
N GLY A 76 -5.90 7.48 -19.97
CA GLY A 76 -5.80 6.58 -21.11
C GLY A 76 -6.46 7.17 -22.34
N ASP A 77 -5.81 6.98 -23.50
CA ASP A 77 -6.27 7.45 -24.80
C ASP A 77 -6.60 6.26 -25.70
N VAL A 78 -7.73 6.34 -26.41
CA VAL A 78 -8.13 5.39 -27.47
C VAL A 78 -8.56 6.15 -28.71
N ASP A 79 -8.57 5.49 -29.87
CA ASP A 79 -8.82 6.13 -31.18
C ASP A 79 -10.03 7.09 -31.22
N ASN A 80 -11.06 6.84 -30.41
CA ASN A 80 -12.30 7.64 -30.38
C ASN A 80 -12.71 8.07 -28.96
N GLY A 81 -11.77 8.18 -28.01
CA GLY A 81 -12.12 8.54 -26.65
C GLY A 81 -10.95 8.64 -25.70
N HIS A 82 -11.26 9.12 -24.50
CA HIS A 82 -10.34 9.20 -23.38
C HIS A 82 -11.03 8.63 -22.15
N PHE A 83 -10.28 7.98 -21.28
CA PHE A 83 -10.76 7.48 -20.00
C PHE A 83 -9.72 7.73 -18.92
N ASN A 84 -10.15 7.74 -17.66
CA ASN A 84 -9.24 7.92 -16.54
C ASN A 84 -9.36 6.72 -15.60
N VAL A 85 -8.23 6.29 -15.04
CA VAL A 85 -8.20 5.37 -13.90
C VAL A 85 -7.80 6.16 -12.68
N PHE A 86 -8.67 6.16 -11.68
CA PHE A 86 -8.30 6.61 -10.35
C PHE A 86 -7.86 5.42 -9.52
N ALA A 87 -6.75 5.56 -8.81
CA ALA A 87 -6.29 4.58 -7.86
C ALA A 87 -5.90 5.24 -6.54
N HIS A 88 -6.06 4.48 -5.47
CA HIS A 88 -5.78 4.89 -4.10
C HIS A 88 -5.12 3.74 -3.36
N GLY A 89 -4.18 4.11 -2.49
CA GLY A 89 -3.64 3.20 -1.50
C GLY A 89 -3.46 3.91 -0.18
N ASP A 90 -3.64 3.15 0.90
CA ASP A 90 -3.37 3.61 2.25
C ASP A 90 -2.77 2.48 3.09
N CYS A 91 -1.92 2.85 4.05
CA CYS A 91 -1.45 1.98 5.10
C CYS A 91 -1.81 2.56 6.47
N ASN A 92 -1.86 1.68 7.47
CA ASN A 92 -1.92 2.05 8.86
C ASN A 92 -0.70 2.93 9.22
N ALA A 93 -0.97 4.15 9.71
CA ALA A 93 0.06 5.15 10.01
C ALA A 93 1.04 4.74 11.13
N ASN A 94 0.81 3.62 11.82
CA ASN A 94 1.72 3.06 12.81
C ASN A 94 2.80 2.15 12.21
N LEU A 95 2.71 1.81 10.92
CA LEU A 95 3.69 0.98 10.23
C LEU A 95 4.99 1.73 9.92
N SER A 96 6.07 0.97 9.73
CA SER A 96 7.25 1.47 9.04
C SER A 96 7.02 1.53 7.52
N ALA A 97 7.87 2.25 6.79
CA ALA A 97 7.82 2.26 5.33
C ALA A 97 8.02 0.86 4.72
N ASP A 98 8.88 0.04 5.34
CA ASP A 98 9.14 -1.33 4.87
C ASP A 98 7.93 -2.25 5.12
N ASP A 99 7.26 -2.10 6.26
CA ASP A 99 6.04 -2.86 6.58
C ASP A 99 4.88 -2.42 5.69
N CYS A 100 4.72 -1.12 5.43
CA CYS A 100 3.72 -0.64 4.47
C CYS A 100 4.02 -1.16 3.05
N THR A 101 5.29 -1.19 2.63
CA THR A 101 5.67 -1.78 1.34
C THR A 101 5.23 -3.24 1.27
N THR A 102 5.53 -4.03 2.31
CA THR A 102 5.14 -5.45 2.38
C THR A 102 3.62 -5.63 2.31
N CYS A 103 2.86 -4.82 3.03
CA CYS A 103 1.40 -4.89 3.00
C CYS A 103 0.84 -4.50 1.62
N MET A 104 1.33 -3.40 1.04
CA MET A 104 0.90 -2.95 -0.28
C MET A 104 1.22 -3.96 -1.38
N GLU A 105 2.36 -4.66 -1.30
CA GLU A 105 2.69 -5.75 -2.22
C GLU A 105 1.71 -6.92 -2.11
N ALA A 106 1.30 -7.29 -0.89
CA ALA A 106 0.27 -8.32 -0.69
C ALA A 106 -1.07 -7.88 -1.28
N ALA A 107 -1.53 -6.67 -0.97
CA ALA A 107 -2.79 -6.12 -1.50
C ALA A 107 -2.75 -5.97 -3.03
N TYR A 108 -1.61 -5.58 -3.60
CA TYR A 108 -1.40 -5.53 -5.05
C TYR A 108 -1.52 -6.91 -5.70
N ASN A 109 -0.88 -7.94 -5.14
CA ASN A 109 -0.96 -9.30 -5.69
C ASN A 109 -2.39 -9.85 -5.67
N ASP A 110 -3.15 -9.56 -4.61
CA ASP A 110 -4.55 -9.97 -4.51
C ASP A 110 -5.44 -9.21 -5.48
N ILE A 111 -5.26 -7.89 -5.64
CA ILE A 111 -6.17 -7.10 -6.49
C ILE A 111 -6.00 -7.45 -7.98
N ILE A 112 -4.77 -7.70 -8.44
CA ILE A 112 -4.53 -8.11 -9.83
C ILE A 112 -4.99 -9.54 -10.10
N THR A 113 -5.08 -10.38 -9.06
CA THR A 113 -5.52 -11.77 -9.18
C THR A 113 -7.04 -11.88 -9.11
N LEU A 114 -7.66 -11.24 -8.12
CA LEU A 114 -9.09 -11.34 -7.84
C LEU A 114 -9.93 -10.45 -8.75
N CYS A 115 -9.43 -9.24 -9.07
CA CYS A 115 -10.13 -8.27 -9.91
C CYS A 115 -9.52 -8.14 -11.30
N ASN A 116 -8.90 -9.22 -11.82
CA ASN A 116 -8.40 -9.25 -13.18
C ASN A 116 -9.51 -8.92 -14.19
N ASN A 117 -9.25 -7.99 -15.10
CA ASN A 117 -10.19 -7.53 -16.13
C ASN A 117 -11.46 -6.83 -15.63
N HIS A 118 -11.53 -6.39 -14.38
CA HIS A 118 -12.68 -5.63 -13.86
C HIS A 118 -12.45 -4.11 -13.97
N PHE A 119 -13.47 -3.31 -14.28
CA PHE A 119 -13.35 -1.83 -14.37
C PHE A 119 -13.12 -1.12 -13.02
N GLY A 120 -12.87 -1.89 -11.97
CA GLY A 120 -12.65 -1.42 -10.63
C GLY A 120 -12.55 -2.58 -9.65
N GLY A 121 -11.76 -2.38 -8.61
CA GLY A 121 -11.51 -3.37 -7.58
C GLY A 121 -11.07 -2.71 -6.28
N ILE A 122 -11.26 -3.42 -5.18
CA ILE A 122 -10.73 -3.08 -3.86
C ILE A 122 -10.23 -4.35 -3.16
N ILE A 123 -9.05 -4.23 -2.54
CA ILE A 123 -8.54 -5.16 -1.53
C ILE A 123 -8.20 -4.33 -0.30
N GLY A 124 -8.90 -4.61 0.79
CA GLY A 124 -8.65 -4.09 2.12
C GLY A 124 -8.12 -5.21 3.01
N MET A 125 -6.93 -5.00 3.53
CA MET A 125 -6.28 -5.79 4.56
C MET A 125 -6.38 -5.05 5.91
N VAL A 126 -6.01 -5.70 6.99
CA VAL A 126 -6.03 -5.08 8.33
C VAL A 126 -5.15 -3.83 8.38
N ASP A 127 -3.97 -3.87 7.77
CA ASP A 127 -2.99 -2.78 7.85
C ASP A 127 -2.81 -1.95 6.56
N CYS A 128 -3.46 -2.30 5.45
CA CYS A 128 -3.42 -1.50 4.23
C CYS A 128 -4.62 -1.75 3.33
N SER A 129 -4.85 -0.87 2.36
CA SER A 129 -5.82 -1.09 1.30
C SER A 129 -5.33 -0.54 -0.04
N ILE A 130 -5.81 -1.14 -1.13
CA ILE A 130 -5.65 -0.65 -2.49
C ILE A 130 -6.99 -0.72 -3.19
N TYR A 131 -7.36 0.33 -3.92
CA TYR A 131 -8.52 0.29 -4.80
C TYR A 131 -8.32 1.13 -6.05
N TYR A 132 -8.98 0.74 -7.13
CA TYR A 132 -9.02 1.48 -8.39
C TYR A 132 -10.43 1.47 -8.99
N VAL A 133 -10.75 2.51 -9.76
CA VAL A 133 -12.00 2.62 -10.51
C VAL A 133 -11.80 3.41 -11.80
N VAL A 134 -12.57 3.07 -12.84
CA VAL A 134 -12.76 3.96 -13.99
C VAL A 134 -13.46 5.25 -13.56
N GLN A 135 -12.90 6.41 -13.94
CA GLN A 135 -13.56 7.71 -13.86
C GLN A 135 -13.97 8.16 -15.25
N PHE A 136 -15.28 8.33 -15.46
CA PHE A 136 -15.81 9.03 -16.61
C PHE A 136 -15.98 10.51 -16.24
N ASN A 137 -15.22 11.40 -16.87
CA ASN A 137 -15.43 12.83 -16.73
C ASN A 137 -16.84 13.18 -17.26
N THR A 138 -17.79 13.50 -16.39
CA THR A 138 -19.01 14.20 -16.79
C THR A 138 -18.67 15.68 -16.91
N SER A 139 -18.48 16.14 -18.14
CA SER A 139 -18.45 17.56 -18.50
C SER A 139 -19.77 18.27 -18.16
#